data_AF-A0A7Z0MMV8-F1
#
_entry.id   AF-A0A7Z0MMV8-F1
#
_cell.length_a   1.000
_cell.length_b   1.000
_cell.length_c   1.000
_cell.angle_alpha   90.00
_cell.angle_beta   90.00
_cell.angle_gamma   90.00
#
_symmetry.space_group_name_H-M   'P 1'
#
loop_
_entity.id
_entity.type
_entity.pdbx_description
1 polymer ?
#
loop_
_entity_poly.entity_id
_entity_poly.type
_entity_poly.pdbx_seq_one_letter_code
_entity_poly.pdbx_strand_id
1 'polypeptide(L)'
;MAAELVETPSLWPVWQNEVPMDEAFVRHLVKKNHFDPHWEKKAGRGAIFERTLLFGITLQSRRKIPYEHVDAKAARQMFIRQALVEHDYQTRAPFFKENEKLLEECHHKLH
;
A
#
# COMPACT_ATOMS: atom_id res chain seq x y z
N MET A 1 -45.39 12.53 -50.30
CA MET A 1 -46.52 12.05 -49.47
C MET A 1 -45.96 11.73 -48.09
N ALA A 2 -46.54 12.32 -47.03
CA ALA A 2 -46.24 12.16 -45.60
C ALA A 2 -46.48 10.69 -45.14
N ALA A 3 -46.07 10.18 -43.98
CA ALA A 3 -45.73 10.69 -42.65
C ALA A 3 -44.66 9.72 -42.04
N GLU A 4 -44.05 9.84 -40.87
CA GLU A 4 -44.47 10.36 -39.57
C GLU A 4 -43.20 10.46 -38.69
N LEU A 5 -43.06 11.57 -37.95
CA LEU A 5 -41.92 11.84 -37.07
C LEU A 5 -42.20 11.19 -35.71
N VAL A 6 -41.52 10.09 -35.39
CA VAL A 6 -41.58 9.49 -34.05
C VAL A 6 -40.51 10.16 -33.17
N GLU A 7 -40.95 11.05 -32.31
CA GLU A 7 -40.15 11.59 -31.23
C GLU A 7 -39.84 10.47 -30.22
N THR A 8 -38.58 10.03 -30.16
CA THR A 8 -38.16 9.03 -29.16
C THR A 8 -37.81 9.76 -27.86
N PRO A 9 -38.46 9.47 -26.73
CA PRO A 9 -38.08 10.06 -25.46
C PRO A 9 -36.67 9.61 -25.08
N SER A 10 -35.88 10.56 -24.58
CA SER A 10 -34.48 10.45 -24.16
C SER A 10 -34.16 9.09 -23.53
N LEU A 11 -33.50 8.23 -24.30
CA LEU A 11 -32.96 6.97 -23.81
C LEU A 11 -31.71 7.33 -23.00
N TRP A 12 -31.82 7.52 -21.68
CA TRP A 12 -30.65 7.51 -20.81
C TRP A 12 -30.11 6.08 -20.79
N PRO A 13 -28.91 5.80 -21.29
CA PRO A 13 -28.35 4.49 -21.09
C PRO A 13 -27.85 4.45 -19.64
N VAL A 14 -28.62 3.84 -18.74
CA VAL A 14 -28.07 3.33 -17.48
C VAL A 14 -27.14 2.20 -17.89
N TRP A 15 -25.83 2.48 -17.95
CA TRP A 15 -24.81 1.46 -18.23
C TRP A 15 -24.74 0.48 -17.06
N GLN A 16 -25.67 -0.47 -17.04
CA GLN A 16 -25.58 -1.70 -16.28
C GLN A 16 -24.94 -2.74 -17.18
N ASN A 17 -23.62 -2.66 -17.31
CA ASN A 17 -22.84 -3.77 -17.83
C ASN A 17 -21.94 -4.25 -16.69
N GLU A 18 -22.33 -5.34 -16.04
CA GLU A 18 -21.36 -6.28 -15.50
C GLU A 18 -20.68 -6.94 -16.70
N VAL A 19 -19.77 -6.21 -17.35
CA VAL A 19 -18.85 -6.87 -18.27
C VAL A 19 -17.96 -7.75 -17.39
N PRO A 20 -17.86 -9.07 -17.62
CA PRO A 20 -16.77 -9.87 -17.07
C PRO A 20 -15.50 -9.37 -17.75
N MET A 21 -14.99 -8.27 -17.20
CA MET A 21 -13.82 -7.59 -17.68
C MET A 21 -12.65 -8.46 -17.27
N ASP A 22 -12.05 -9.12 -18.25
CA ASP A 22 -10.90 -9.99 -18.05
C ASP A 22 -9.83 -9.18 -17.28
N GLU A 23 -9.49 -9.57 -16.05
CA GLU A 23 -8.61 -8.78 -15.16
C GLU A 23 -7.27 -8.42 -15.82
N ALA A 24 -6.84 -9.26 -16.78
CA ALA A 24 -5.68 -9.02 -17.63
C ALA A 24 -5.78 -7.73 -18.47
N PHE A 25 -6.95 -7.40 -19.01
CA PHE A 25 -7.19 -6.17 -19.76
C PHE A 25 -7.24 -4.92 -18.88
N VAL A 26 -7.44 -5.07 -17.57
CA VAL A 26 -7.53 -3.92 -16.64
C VAL A 26 -6.19 -3.62 -16.00
N ARG A 27 -5.36 -4.66 -15.78
CA ARG A 27 -4.09 -4.54 -15.07
C ARG A 27 -3.14 -3.52 -15.67
N HIS A 28 -3.08 -3.40 -16.99
CA HIS A 28 -2.20 -2.43 -17.66
C HIS A 28 -2.73 -0.99 -17.64
N LEU A 29 -4.02 -0.82 -17.34
CA LEU A 29 -4.69 0.48 -17.24
C LEU A 29 -4.50 1.10 -15.85
N VAL A 30 -4.28 0.24 -14.85
CA VAL A 30 -4.05 0.63 -13.46
C VAL A 30 -2.56 0.82 -13.20
N LYS A 31 -2.16 2.07 -12.93
CA LYS A 31 -0.81 2.41 -12.48
C LYS A 31 -0.79 2.63 -10.97
N LYS A 32 0.13 1.97 -10.28
CA LYS A 32 0.34 2.09 -8.83
C LYS A 32 1.68 2.76 -8.57
N ASN A 33 1.65 3.87 -7.84
CA ASN A 33 2.84 4.59 -7.43
C ASN A 33 2.96 4.53 -5.91
N HIS A 34 4.15 4.20 -5.42
CA HIS A 34 4.44 4.10 -3.99
C HIS A 34 5.33 5.26 -3.55
N PHE A 35 5.03 5.86 -2.40
CA PHE A 35 5.78 7.00 -1.87
C PHE A 35 5.70 7.06 -0.35
N ASP A 36 6.64 7.81 0.23
CA ASP A 36 6.69 8.10 1.67
C ASP A 36 6.73 6.83 2.56
N PRO A 37 7.77 5.98 2.41
CA PRO A 37 7.99 4.85 3.32
C PRO A 37 8.39 5.35 4.71
N HIS A 38 7.65 4.95 5.72
CA HIS A 38 7.84 5.40 7.11
C HIS A 38 7.53 4.29 8.10
N TRP A 39 8.07 4.42 9.31
CA TRP A 39 7.77 3.50 10.41
C TRP A 39 6.50 3.89 11.13
N GLU A 40 5.65 2.90 11.41
CA GLU A 40 4.45 3.09 12.18
C GLU A 40 4.60 2.42 13.55
N LYS A 41 4.99 3.19 14.57
CA LYS A 41 5.20 2.74 15.95
C LYS A 41 4.05 1.90 16.50
N LYS A 42 2.81 2.37 16.30
CA LYS A 42 1.59 1.71 16.79
C LYS A 42 1.37 0.34 16.16
N ALA A 43 1.69 0.20 14.89
CA ALA A 43 1.54 -1.05 14.16
C ALA A 43 2.79 -1.94 14.24
N GLY A 44 3.93 -1.37 14.66
CA GLY A 44 5.20 -2.05 14.79
C GLY A 44 5.77 -2.55 13.46
N ARG A 45 5.51 -1.82 12.37
CA ARG A 45 5.94 -2.19 11.00
C ARG A 45 6.17 -0.96 10.12
N GLY A 46 6.89 -1.17 9.03
CA GLY A 46 7.01 -0.20 7.95
C GLY A 46 5.69 -0.05 7.20
N ALA A 47 5.29 1.18 6.92
CA ALA A 47 4.14 1.53 6.10
C ALA A 47 4.60 2.37 4.91
N ILE A 48 3.83 2.33 3.82
CA ILE A 48 4.06 3.13 2.63
C ILE A 48 2.72 3.57 2.06
N PHE A 49 2.69 4.74 1.40
CA PHE A 49 1.49 5.19 0.71
C PHE A 49 1.49 4.74 -0.75
N GLU A 50 0.35 4.23 -1.20
CA GLU A 50 0.05 3.85 -2.57
C GLU A 50 -0.92 4.87 -3.17
N ARG A 51 -0.61 5.35 -4.37
CA ARG A 51 -1.54 6.08 -5.25
C ARG A 51 -1.85 5.21 -6.46
N THR A 52 -3.13 5.02 -6.71
CA THR A 52 -3.64 4.22 -7.82
C THR A 52 -4.31 5.13 -8.85
N LEU A 53 -3.83 5.04 -10.09
CA LEU A 53 -4.27 5.82 -11.24
C LEU A 53 -4.87 4.88 -12.28
N LEU A 54 -6.01 5.25 -12.86
CA LEU A 54 -6.63 4.56 -14.00
C LEU A 54 -6.76 5.57 -15.14
N PHE A 55 -6.07 5.34 -16.25
CA PHE A 55 -6.04 6.28 -17.39
C PHE A 55 -5.73 7.75 -17.02
N GLY A 56 -4.91 7.97 -15.98
CA GLY A 56 -4.58 9.31 -15.49
C GLY A 56 -5.58 9.91 -14.49
N ILE A 57 -6.73 9.28 -14.30
CA ILE A 57 -7.69 9.62 -13.24
C ILE A 57 -7.21 8.96 -11.94
N THR A 58 -7.15 9.72 -10.86
CA THR A 58 -6.76 9.18 -9.54
C THR A 58 -7.96 8.46 -8.92
N LEU A 59 -7.88 7.12 -8.81
CA LEU A 59 -8.89 6.31 -8.12
C LEU A 59 -8.69 6.37 -6.60
N GLN A 60 -7.43 6.23 -6.18
CA GLN A 60 -7.04 6.30 -4.77
C GLN A 60 -5.79 7.16 -4.66
N SER A 61 -5.90 8.30 -4.01
CA SER A 61 -4.80 9.28 -3.95
C SER A 61 -3.74 8.91 -2.91
N ARG A 62 -4.16 8.31 -1.80
CA ARG A 62 -3.30 7.99 -0.64
C ARG A 62 -3.87 6.83 0.17
N ARG A 63 -3.57 5.60 -0.24
CA ARG A 63 -3.87 4.40 0.54
C ARG A 63 -2.64 3.99 1.34
N LYS A 64 -2.76 3.85 2.66
CA LYS A 64 -1.67 3.28 3.46
C LYS A 64 -1.67 1.76 3.31
N ILE A 65 -0.54 1.19 2.93
CA ILE A 65 -0.34 -0.26 2.84
C ILE A 65 0.93 -0.66 3.62
N PRO A 66 1.03 -1.92 4.10
CA PRO A 66 2.23 -2.39 4.75
C PRO A 66 3.39 -2.46 3.74
N TYR A 67 4.56 -1.95 4.13
CA TYR A 67 5.69 -1.77 3.21
C TYR A 67 6.23 -3.11 2.69
N GLU A 68 6.05 -4.20 3.44
CA GLU A 68 6.44 -5.55 3.04
C GLU A 68 5.76 -6.04 1.74
N HIS A 69 4.60 -5.47 1.37
CA HIS A 69 3.90 -5.82 0.12
C HIS A 69 4.55 -5.20 -1.11
N VAL A 70 5.37 -4.17 -0.93
CA VAL A 70 6.07 -3.46 -2.01
C VAL A 70 7.52 -3.91 -2.08
N ASP A 71 8.22 -3.89 -0.95
CA ASP A 71 9.60 -4.35 -0.83
C ASP A 71 9.84 -4.94 0.56
N ALA A 72 9.77 -6.26 0.65
CA ALA A 72 10.02 -7.00 1.89
C ALA A 72 11.45 -6.80 2.43
N LYS A 73 12.45 -6.57 1.57
CA LYS A 73 13.84 -6.40 1.98
C LYS A 73 14.03 -5.03 2.62
N ALA A 74 13.53 -3.97 1.99
CA ALA A 74 13.59 -2.62 2.54
C ALA A 74 12.74 -2.51 3.82
N ALA A 75 11.56 -3.11 3.86
CA ALA A 75 10.72 -3.17 5.07
C ALA A 75 11.45 -3.87 6.23
N ARG A 76 12.16 -4.98 5.96
CA ARG A 76 12.98 -5.66 6.97
C ARG A 76 14.13 -4.78 7.48
N GLN A 77 14.82 -4.07 6.59
CA GLN A 77 15.89 -3.15 7.01
C GLN A 77 15.36 -2.02 7.89
N MET A 78 14.19 -1.48 7.55
CA MET A 78 13.50 -0.48 8.36
C MET A 78 13.13 -1.04 9.74
N PHE A 79 12.58 -2.26 9.80
CA PHE A 79 12.30 -2.93 11.07
C PHE A 79 13.57 -3.10 11.91
N ILE A 80 14.67 -3.63 11.34
CA ILE A 80 15.90 -3.82 12.13
C ILE A 80 16.41 -2.49 12.71
N ARG A 81 16.46 -1.43 11.90
CA ARG A 81 16.96 -0.12 12.35
C ARG A 81 16.04 0.52 13.39
N GLN A 82 14.76 0.67 13.07
CA GLN A 82 13.85 1.45 13.90
C GLN A 82 13.29 0.62 15.06
N ALA A 83 12.92 -0.64 14.81
CA ALA A 83 12.37 -1.50 15.85
C ALA A 83 13.44 -1.98 16.83
N LEU A 84 14.54 -2.54 16.31
CA LEU A 84 15.50 -3.28 17.13
C LEU A 84 16.67 -2.41 17.60
N VAL A 85 17.22 -1.54 16.74
CA VAL A 85 18.37 -0.70 17.11
C VAL A 85 17.92 0.55 17.86
N GLU A 86 16.90 1.27 17.35
CA GLU A 86 16.37 2.49 18.00
C GLU A 86 15.38 2.18 19.14
N HIS A 87 15.08 0.91 19.40
CA HIS A 87 14.14 0.45 20.44
C HIS A 87 12.71 1.01 20.28
N ASP A 88 12.31 1.35 19.06
CA ASP A 88 11.00 1.96 18.76
C ASP A 88 9.89 0.93 18.49
N TYR A 89 10.02 -0.25 19.12
CA TYR A 89 9.11 -1.37 19.01
C TYR A 89 8.70 -1.89 20.38
N GLN A 90 7.42 -1.71 20.70
CA GLN A 90 6.87 -2.10 21.99
C GLN A 90 6.31 -3.52 21.88
N THR A 91 7.05 -4.48 22.43
CA THR A 91 6.60 -5.88 22.52
C THR A 91 6.97 -6.49 23.86
N ARG A 92 6.22 -7.52 24.28
CA ARG A 92 6.57 -8.38 25.43
C ARG A 92 7.27 -9.67 24.99
N ALA A 93 7.58 -9.80 23.70
CA ALA A 93 8.17 -11.00 23.16
C ALA A 93 9.58 -11.25 23.72
N PRO A 94 9.95 -12.51 24.00
CA PRO A 94 11.23 -12.84 24.63
C PRO A 94 12.43 -12.46 23.74
N PHE A 95 12.30 -12.58 22.42
CA PHE A 95 13.38 -12.24 21.47
C PHE A 95 13.83 -10.77 21.58
N PHE A 96 12.92 -9.87 21.98
CA PHE A 96 13.23 -8.45 22.07
C PHE A 96 14.19 -8.18 23.23
N LYS A 97 13.96 -8.85 24.37
CA LYS A 97 14.87 -8.79 25.53
C LYS A 97 16.24 -9.40 25.24
N GLU A 98 16.28 -10.45 24.42
CA GLU A 98 17.55 -11.04 23.97
C GLU A 98 18.29 -10.09 23.03
N ASN A 99 17.59 -9.41 22.13
CA ASN A 99 18.17 -8.39 21.26
C ASN A 99 18.74 -7.20 22.05
N GLU A 100 18.05 -6.72 23.09
CA GLU A 100 18.55 -5.68 23.99
C GLU A 100 19.89 -6.07 24.63
N LYS A 101 19.97 -7.29 25.20
CA LYS A 101 21.22 -7.82 25.78
C LYS A 101 22.35 -7.90 24.74
N LEU A 102 22.05 -8.38 23.53
CA LEU A 102 23.04 -8.49 22.45
C LEU A 102 23.56 -7.12 22.01
N LEU A 103 22.70 -6.10 22.00
CA LEU A 103 23.12 -4.73 21.69
C LEU A 103 24.05 -4.20 22.79
N GLU A 104 23.71 -4.39 24.07
CA GLU A 104 24.57 -4.02 25.20
C GLU A 104 25.95 -4.69 25.11
N GLU A 105 26.00 -5.99 24.82
CA GLU A 105 27.26 -6.73 24.60
C GLU A 105 28.07 -6.17 23.42
N CYS A 106 27.40 -5.84 22.30
CA CYS A 106 28.06 -5.24 21.14
C CYS A 106 28.64 -3.86 21.46
N HIS A 107 27.90 -3.03 22.20
CA HIS A 107 28.37 -1.70 22.62
C HIS A 107 29.59 -1.80 23.55
N HIS A 108 29.61 -2.76 24.48
CA HIS A 108 30.76 -2.96 25.37
C HIS A 108 32.02 -3.44 24.62
N LYS A 109 31.89 -4.26 23.57
CA LYS A 109 33.04 -4.76 22.79
C LYS A 109 33.68 -3.73 21.86
N LEU A 110 33.02 -2.60 21.64
CA LEU A 110 33.51 -1.49 20.81
C LEU A 110 34.35 -0.47 21.61
N HIS A 111 34.52 -0.68 22.92
CA HIS A 111 35.36 0.09 23.81
C HIS A 111 36.47 -0.78 24.40
#